data_AF-A0A3D5RWN0-F1
#
_entry.id   AF-A0A3D5RWN0-F1
#
_cell.length_a   1.000
_cell.length_b   1.000
_cell.length_c   1.000
_cell.angle_alpha   90.00
_cell.angle_beta   90.00
_cell.angle_gamma   90.00
#
_symmetry.space_group_name_H-M   'P 1'
#
loop_
_entity.id
_entity.type
_entity.pdbx_description
1 polymer ?
#
loop_
_entity_poly.entity_id
_entity_poly.type
_entity_poly.pdbx_seq_one_letter_code
_entity_poly.pdbx_strand_id
1 'polypeptide(L)'
;MNPVWNAFCAGKMEDWLEWLRTIHVNSYLELTERFIATHPFFVPKDASFSDKDNQLFERLVMDWNFIQSLSDKGLLVWANSNFEDFIEALEPYGIRYPDIRRLTTFLRLHLEWFTRVYQFYRADLILELREAGRNL
;
A
#
# COMPACT_ATOMS: atom_id res chain seq x y z
N MET A 1 13.19 -6.42 -8.41
CA MET A 1 12.74 -6.24 -7.02
C MET A 1 13.12 -4.85 -6.54
N ASN A 2 12.13 -4.04 -6.21
CA ASN A 2 12.31 -2.63 -5.85
C ASN A 2 12.89 -2.48 -4.43
N PRO A 3 14.05 -1.82 -4.26
CA PRO A 3 14.71 -1.74 -2.95
C PRO A 3 13.92 -0.89 -1.93
N VAL A 4 13.14 0.08 -2.39
CA VAL A 4 12.31 0.90 -1.51
C VAL A 4 11.18 0.07 -0.93
N TRP A 5 10.46 -0.68 -1.77
CA TRP A 5 9.40 -1.56 -1.30
C TRP A 5 9.89 -2.69 -0.42
N ASN A 6 11.08 -3.22 -0.69
CA ASN A 6 11.71 -4.20 0.20
C ASN A 6 11.99 -3.63 1.59
N ALA A 7 12.58 -2.43 1.66
CA ALA A 7 12.84 -1.75 2.92
C ALA A 7 11.55 -1.43 3.67
N PHE A 8 10.52 -0.98 2.94
CA PHE A 8 9.19 -0.71 3.49
C PHE A 8 8.56 -1.96 4.10
N CYS A 9 8.46 -3.04 3.32
CA CYS A 9 7.86 -4.29 3.77
C CYS A 9 8.62 -4.88 4.95
N ALA A 10 9.96 -4.84 4.94
CA ALA A 10 10.77 -5.32 6.05
C ALA A 10 10.51 -4.51 7.34
N GLY A 11 10.41 -3.18 7.23
CA GLY A 11 10.15 -2.30 8.37
C GLY A 11 8.74 -2.45 8.95
N LYS A 12 7.75 -2.77 8.11
CA LYS A 12 6.33 -2.90 8.53
C LYS A 12 5.88 -4.30 8.88
N MET A 13 6.68 -5.32 8.55
CA MET A 13 6.24 -6.71 8.70
C MET A 13 5.86 -7.05 10.14
N GLU A 14 6.61 -6.57 11.13
CA GLU A 14 6.30 -6.83 12.54
C GLU A 14 4.92 -6.25 12.93
N ASP A 15 4.71 -4.96 12.66
CA ASP A 15 3.43 -4.27 12.90
C ASP A 15 2.26 -4.94 12.18
N TRP A 16 2.45 -5.32 10.91
CA TRP A 16 1.41 -5.99 10.13
C TRP A 16 1.11 -7.38 10.68
N LEU A 17 2.11 -8.16 11.11
CA LEU A 17 1.88 -9.48 11.68
C LEU A 17 1.19 -9.38 13.05
N GLU A 18 1.52 -8.39 13.87
CA GLU A 18 0.80 -8.14 15.11
C GLU A 18 -0.66 -7.78 14.82
N TRP A 19 -0.91 -6.84 13.92
CA TRP A 19 -2.25 -6.44 13.54
C TRP A 19 -3.07 -7.60 12.94
N LEU A 20 -2.50 -8.38 12.02
CA LEU A 20 -3.16 -9.53 11.39
C LEU A 20 -3.56 -10.60 12.41
N ARG A 21 -2.85 -10.71 13.55
CA ARG A 21 -3.25 -11.60 14.67
C ARG A 21 -4.46 -11.07 15.44
N THR A 22 -4.68 -9.77 15.45
CA THR A 22 -5.79 -9.13 16.18
C THR A 22 -7.09 -9.06 15.38
N ILE A 23 -7.03 -9.21 14.06
CA ILE A 23 -8.19 -9.10 13.17
C ILE A 23 -8.57 -10.43 12.52
N HIS A 24 -9.83 -10.54 12.10
CA HIS A 24 -10.25 -11.64 11.23
C HIS A 24 -10.04 -11.27 9.76
N VAL A 25 -8.86 -11.62 9.23
CA VAL A 25 -8.40 -11.26 7.88
C VAL A 25 -9.43 -11.58 6.80
N ASN A 26 -10.07 -12.75 6.86
CA ASN A 26 -11.05 -13.15 5.85
C ASN A 26 -12.26 -12.21 5.79
N SER A 27 -12.73 -11.69 6.93
CA SER A 27 -13.85 -10.74 6.96
C SER A 27 -13.46 -9.41 6.32
N TYR A 28 -12.22 -8.94 6.54
CA TYR A 28 -11.71 -7.74 5.91
C TYR A 28 -11.57 -7.90 4.39
N LEU A 29 -11.05 -9.03 3.93
CA LEU A 29 -10.94 -9.33 2.51
C LEU A 29 -12.32 -9.42 1.85
N GLU A 30 -13.28 -10.09 2.47
CA GLU A 30 -14.65 -10.21 1.95
C GLU A 30 -15.37 -8.86 1.86
N LEU A 31 -15.23 -8.00 2.88
CA LEU A 31 -15.80 -6.65 2.83
C LEU A 31 -15.16 -5.81 1.72
N THR A 32 -13.84 -5.94 1.56
CA THR A 32 -13.11 -5.25 0.50
C THR A 32 -13.53 -5.75 -0.88
N GLU A 33 -13.72 -7.06 -1.05
CA GLU A 33 -14.22 -7.66 -2.30
C GLU A 33 -15.60 -7.11 -2.69
N ARG A 34 -16.52 -7.05 -1.73
CA ARG A 34 -17.85 -6.46 -1.94
C ARG A 34 -17.75 -4.97 -2.30
N PHE A 35 -16.83 -4.24 -1.67
CA PHE A 35 -16.60 -2.84 -1.99
C PHE A 35 -16.08 -2.66 -3.42
N ILE A 36 -15.08 -3.46 -3.82
CA ILE A 36 -14.53 -3.45 -5.19
C ILE A 36 -15.62 -3.76 -6.21
N ALA A 37 -16.44 -4.78 -5.94
CA ALA A 37 -17.53 -5.19 -6.84
C ALA A 37 -18.59 -4.10 -7.02
N THR A 38 -18.90 -3.34 -5.95
CA THR A 38 -19.88 -2.24 -5.99
C THR A 38 -19.30 -0.92 -6.49
N HIS A 39 -17.97 -0.75 -6.42
CA HIS A 39 -17.26 0.46 -6.81
C HIS A 39 -16.07 0.14 -7.74
N PRO A 40 -16.32 -0.44 -8.94
CA PRO A 40 -15.26 -0.89 -9.84
C PRO A 40 -14.40 0.25 -10.37
N PHE A 41 -14.91 1.49 -10.36
CA PHE A 41 -14.22 2.71 -10.79
C PHE A 41 -13.97 3.69 -9.64
N PHE A 42 -13.87 3.19 -8.40
CA PHE A 42 -13.55 4.01 -7.25
C PHE A 42 -12.28 4.83 -7.48
N VAL A 43 -12.36 6.11 -7.11
CA VAL A 43 -11.23 7.04 -7.08
C VAL A 43 -11.29 7.70 -5.70
N PRO A 44 -10.21 7.60 -4.90
CA PRO A 44 -10.16 8.30 -3.62
C PRO A 44 -10.29 9.81 -3.87
N LYS A 45 -11.20 10.46 -3.14
CA LYS A 45 -11.36 11.93 -3.15
C LYS A 45 -10.68 12.44 -1.90
N ASP A 46 -9.78 13.40 -2.06
CA ASP A 46 -8.97 13.99 -0.99
C ASP A 46 -8.29 12.89 -0.16
N ALA A 47 -7.13 12.44 -0.61
CA ALA A 47 -6.23 11.57 0.16
C ALA A 47 -5.66 12.27 1.41
N SER A 48 -6.45 13.12 2.06
CA SER A 48 -6.17 13.68 3.36
C SER A 48 -5.88 12.54 4.33
N PHE A 49 -4.63 12.49 4.78
CA PHE A 49 -4.09 11.56 5.78
C PHE A 49 -4.82 11.57 7.13
N SER A 50 -5.94 12.31 7.26
CA SER A 50 -6.73 12.47 8.48
C SER A 50 -7.84 11.43 8.64
N ASP A 51 -8.31 10.80 7.58
CA ASP A 51 -9.54 10.01 7.62
C ASP A 51 -9.27 8.56 8.03
N LYS A 52 -9.33 8.34 9.34
CA LYS A 52 -9.11 7.07 10.08
C LYS A 52 -10.00 5.88 9.64
N ASP A 53 -10.85 6.05 8.64
CA ASP A 53 -11.93 5.12 8.31
C ASP A 53 -11.60 4.15 7.15
N ASN A 54 -10.45 4.29 6.46
CA ASN A 54 -9.98 3.34 5.45
C ASN A 54 -8.75 2.52 5.91
N GLN A 55 -8.96 1.71 6.94
CA GLN A 55 -7.87 1.10 7.73
C GLN A 55 -6.93 0.13 6.98
N LEU A 56 -7.35 -0.58 5.94
CA LEU A 56 -6.51 -1.63 5.34
C LEU A 56 -5.57 -1.07 4.25
N PHE A 57 -6.10 -0.29 3.31
CA PHE A 57 -5.31 0.25 2.20
C PHE A 57 -4.32 1.33 2.67
N GLU A 58 -4.76 2.25 3.54
CA GLU A 58 -3.89 3.27 4.11
C GLU A 58 -2.76 2.64 4.93
N ARG A 59 -3.07 1.68 5.83
CA ARG A 59 -2.03 1.05 6.67
C ARG A 59 -1.05 0.15 5.92
N LEU A 60 -1.46 -0.43 4.79
CA LEU A 60 -0.62 -1.36 4.04
C LEU A 60 0.27 -0.68 3.01
N VAL A 61 -0.15 0.45 2.44
CA VAL A 61 0.51 1.02 1.25
C VAL A 61 1.05 2.43 1.51
N MET A 62 0.49 3.13 2.51
CA MET A 62 0.70 4.56 2.70
C MET A 62 1.28 4.83 4.10
N ASP A 63 2.60 4.88 4.21
CA ASP A 63 3.27 5.41 5.40
C ASP A 63 4.00 6.70 5.04
N TRP A 64 3.39 7.82 5.41
CA TRP A 64 3.96 9.15 5.24
C TRP A 64 5.35 9.28 5.87
N ASN A 65 5.56 8.73 7.08
CA ASN A 65 6.84 8.84 7.79
C ASN A 65 7.93 8.08 7.05
N PHE A 66 7.60 6.89 6.52
CA PHE A 66 8.53 6.13 5.69
C PHE A 66 8.91 6.92 4.44
N ILE A 67 7.94 7.48 3.72
CA ILE A 67 8.21 8.18 2.47
C ILE A 67 9.03 9.46 2.73
N GLN A 68 8.70 10.21 3.78
CA GLN A 68 9.49 11.38 4.19
C GLN A 68 10.94 11.01 4.56
N SER A 69 11.18 9.82 5.12
CA SER A 69 12.52 9.36 5.50
C SER A 69 13.42 9.04 4.30
N LEU A 70 12.85 8.85 3.10
CA LEU A 70 13.62 8.52 1.90
C LEU A 70 14.49 9.69 1.46
N SER A 71 15.65 9.40 0.86
CA SER A 71 16.41 10.42 0.12
C SER A 71 15.68 10.80 -1.18
N ASP A 72 16.02 11.93 -1.80
CA ASP A 72 15.44 12.34 -3.09
C ASP A 72 15.61 11.25 -4.16
N LYS A 73 16.74 10.54 -4.16
CA LYS A 73 16.96 9.38 -5.03
C LYS A 73 16.03 8.21 -4.71
N GLY A 74 15.78 7.95 -3.43
CA GLY A 74 14.83 6.92 -2.98
C GLY A 74 13.39 7.27 -3.37
N LEU A 75 13.03 8.55 -3.24
CA LEU A 75 11.73 9.06 -3.66
C LEU A 75 11.53 8.96 -5.17
N LEU A 76 12.56 9.22 -5.98
CA LEU A 76 12.52 8.99 -7.44
C LEU A 76 12.25 7.52 -7.77
N VAL A 77 12.92 6.58 -7.09
CA VAL A 77 12.69 5.14 -7.29
C VAL A 77 11.27 4.75 -6.89
N TRP A 78 10.76 5.28 -5.78
CA TRP A 78 9.39 5.04 -5.33
C TRP A 78 8.35 5.64 -6.28
N ALA A 79 8.53 6.89 -6.71
CA ALA A 79 7.60 7.59 -7.60
C ALA A 79 7.45 6.88 -8.96
N ASN A 80 8.52 6.25 -9.43
CA ASN A 80 8.53 5.46 -10.67
C ASN A 80 8.14 3.98 -10.48
N SER A 81 7.81 3.56 -9.26
CA SER A 81 7.41 2.18 -8.96
C SER A 81 5.92 1.96 -9.07
N ASN A 82 5.52 0.76 -9.47
CA ASN A 82 4.13 0.37 -9.64
C ASN A 82 3.62 -0.41 -8.42
N PHE A 83 2.32 -0.57 -8.31
CA PHE A 83 1.71 -1.35 -7.22
C PHE A 83 2.13 -2.83 -7.27
N GLU A 84 2.42 -3.36 -8.45
CA GLU A 84 2.95 -4.72 -8.61
C GLU A 84 4.31 -4.90 -7.94
N ASP A 85 5.20 -3.88 -7.98
CA ASP A 85 6.51 -3.93 -7.30
C ASP A 85 6.35 -4.10 -5.78
N PHE A 86 5.29 -3.52 -5.20
CA PHE A 86 4.95 -3.69 -3.80
C PHE A 86 4.48 -5.11 -3.49
N ILE A 87 3.61 -5.68 -4.33
CA ILE A 87 3.15 -7.07 -4.17
C ILE A 87 4.35 -8.03 -4.27
N GLU A 88 5.24 -7.85 -5.25
CA GLU A 88 6.46 -8.65 -5.40
C GLU A 88 7.35 -8.60 -4.15
N ALA A 89 7.46 -7.44 -3.51
CA ALA A 89 8.21 -7.28 -2.27
C ALA A 89 7.57 -8.02 -1.08
N LEU A 90 6.24 -8.19 -1.08
CA LEU A 90 5.51 -8.94 -0.06
C LEU A 90 5.55 -10.47 -0.25
N GLU A 91 5.68 -10.96 -1.48
CA GLU A 91 5.57 -12.40 -1.78
C GLU A 91 6.48 -13.32 -0.95
N PRO A 92 7.77 -12.99 -0.70
CA PRO A 92 8.65 -13.85 0.09
C PRO A 92 8.11 -14.14 1.49
N TYR A 93 7.40 -13.19 2.08
CA TYR A 93 6.81 -13.33 3.42
C TYR A 93 5.62 -14.29 3.44
N GLY A 94 4.89 -14.42 2.32
CA GLY A 94 3.78 -15.36 2.19
C GLY A 94 4.18 -16.84 2.29
N ILE A 95 5.47 -17.16 2.11
CA ILE A 95 5.99 -18.52 2.34
C ILE A 95 5.88 -18.89 3.81
N ARG A 96 6.21 -17.94 4.70
CA ARG A 96 6.25 -18.15 6.16
C ARG A 96 4.94 -17.79 6.84
N TYR A 97 4.21 -16.80 6.34
CA TYR A 97 3.02 -16.25 6.98
C TYR A 97 1.78 -16.44 6.09
N PRO A 98 0.90 -17.40 6.43
CA PRO A 98 -0.27 -17.73 5.61
C PRO A 98 -1.22 -16.55 5.37
N ASP A 99 -1.37 -15.64 6.33
CA ASP A 99 -2.24 -14.48 6.18
C ASP A 99 -1.66 -13.43 5.22
N ILE A 100 -0.34 -13.26 5.20
CA ILE A 100 0.34 -12.46 4.18
C ILE A 100 0.14 -13.07 2.80
N ARG A 101 0.21 -14.41 2.68
CA ARG A 101 -0.07 -15.09 1.40
C ARG A 101 -1.50 -14.88 0.91
N ARG A 102 -2.48 -14.91 1.82
CA ARG A 102 -3.88 -14.61 1.48
C ARG A 102 -4.03 -13.17 1.00
N LEU A 103 -3.42 -12.23 1.71
CA LEU A 103 -3.42 -10.83 1.33
C LEU A 103 -2.78 -10.61 -0.05
N THR A 104 -1.59 -11.15 -0.31
CA THR A 104 -0.92 -10.99 -1.62
C THR A 104 -1.72 -11.64 -2.74
N THR A 105 -2.35 -12.79 -2.50
CA THR A 105 -3.25 -13.44 -3.47
C THR A 105 -4.44 -12.54 -3.79
N PHE A 106 -5.05 -11.92 -2.77
CA PHE A 106 -6.17 -11.00 -2.93
C PHE A 106 -5.77 -9.73 -3.69
N LEU A 107 -4.63 -9.13 -3.35
CA LEU A 107 -4.09 -7.96 -4.05
C LEU A 107 -3.80 -8.27 -5.53
N ARG A 108 -3.28 -9.46 -5.85
CA ARG A 108 -3.07 -9.92 -7.23
C ARG A 108 -4.39 -10.10 -7.99
N LEU A 109 -5.41 -10.68 -7.34
CA LEU A 109 -6.72 -10.89 -7.95
C LEU A 109 -7.39 -9.57 -8.38
N HIS A 110 -7.18 -8.51 -7.60
CA HIS A 110 -7.74 -7.17 -7.86
C HIS A 110 -6.66 -6.15 -8.26
N LEU A 111 -5.59 -6.61 -8.93
CA LEU A 111 -4.41 -5.79 -9.23
C LEU A 111 -4.76 -4.48 -9.95
N GLU A 112 -5.63 -4.53 -10.95
CA GLU A 112 -6.02 -3.35 -11.73
C GLU A 112 -6.72 -2.30 -10.86
N TRP A 113 -7.61 -2.74 -9.96
CA TRP A 113 -8.33 -1.86 -9.07
C TRP A 113 -7.38 -1.20 -8.08
N PHE A 114 -6.51 -1.97 -7.43
CA PHE A 114 -5.52 -1.44 -6.50
C PHE A 114 -4.47 -0.55 -7.17
N THR A 115 -4.05 -0.89 -8.39
CA THR A 115 -3.12 -0.06 -9.17
C THR A 115 -3.73 1.31 -9.44
N ARG A 116 -5.01 1.37 -9.83
CA ARG A 116 -5.70 2.65 -10.03
C ARG A 116 -5.73 3.46 -8.74
N VAL A 117 -6.19 2.86 -7.65
CA VAL A 117 -6.29 3.54 -6.36
C VAL A 117 -4.92 4.05 -5.90
N TYR A 118 -3.88 3.21 -5.98
CA TYR A 118 -2.50 3.59 -5.67
C TYR A 118 -1.99 4.77 -6.52
N GLN A 119 -2.33 4.83 -7.82
CA GLN A 119 -1.90 5.92 -8.69
C GLN A 119 -2.42 7.28 -8.24
N PHE A 120 -3.68 7.36 -7.80
CA PHE A 120 -4.26 8.60 -7.28
C PHE A 120 -3.56 9.03 -5.98
N TYR A 121 -3.43 8.11 -5.03
CA TYR A 121 -2.71 8.38 -3.78
C TYR A 121 -1.26 8.82 -4.00
N ARG A 122 -0.56 8.15 -4.92
CA ARG A 122 0.82 8.50 -5.28
C ARG A 122 0.90 9.90 -5.89
N ALA A 123 -0.07 10.28 -6.73
CA ALA A 123 -0.11 11.60 -7.34
C ALA A 123 -0.28 12.72 -6.30
N ASP A 124 -1.21 12.53 -5.36
CA ASP A 124 -1.44 13.48 -4.26
C ASP A 124 -0.19 13.62 -3.38
N LEU A 125 0.44 12.50 -3.02
CA LEU A 125 1.67 12.53 -2.22
C LEU A 125 2.85 13.18 -2.94
N ILE A 126 3.01 12.96 -4.25
CA ILE A 126 4.05 13.64 -5.04
C ILE A 126 3.82 15.15 -5.05
N LEU A 127 2.57 15.61 -5.11
CA LEU A 127 2.23 17.02 -5.03
C LEU A 127 2.65 17.61 -3.69
N GLU A 128 2.26 16.97 -2.58
CA GLU A 128 2.64 17.40 -1.23
C GLU A 128 4.16 17.42 -1.01
N LEU A 129 4.89 16.41 -1.50
CA LEU A 129 6.35 16.36 -1.39
C LEU A 129 7.01 17.50 -2.18
N ARG A 130 6.47 17.86 -3.35
CA ARG A 130 6.95 19.00 -4.14
C ARG A 130 6.67 20.33 -3.45
N GLU A 131 5.50 20.48 -2.85
CA GLU A 131 5.16 21.66 -2.03
C GLU A 131 6.07 21.79 -0.80
N ALA A 132 6.47 20.66 -0.21
CA ALA A 132 7.48 20.61 0.87
C ALA A 132 8.93 20.86 0.39
N GLY A 133 9.15 21.13 -0.91
CA GLY A 133 10.46 21.48 -1.48
C GLY A 133 11.34 20.29 -1.87
N ARG A 134 10.77 19.08 -1.99
CA ARG A 134 11.52 17.88 -2.43
C ARG A 134 11.67 17.88 -3.96
N ASN A 135 12.85 17.48 -4.44
CA ASN A 135 13.13 17.38 -5.87
C ASN A 135 12.85 15.97 -6.38
N LEU A 136 11.73 15.82 -7.11
CA LEU A 136 11.18 14.58 -7.69
C LEU A 136 10.88 14.73 -9.18
#